data_AF-A0AAC8VYR4-F1
#
_entry.id   AF-A0AAC8VYR4-F1
#
_cell.length_a   1.000
_cell.length_b   1.000
_cell.length_c   1.000
_cell.angle_alpha   90.00
_cell.angle_beta   90.00
_cell.angle_gamma   90.00
#
_symmetry.space_group_name_H-M   'P 1'
#
loop_
_entity.id
_entity.type
_entity.pdbx_description
1 polymer ?
#
loop_
_entity_poly.entity_id
_entity_poly.type
_entity_poly.pdbx_seq_one_letter_code
_entity_poly.pdbx_strand_id
1 'polypeptide(L)'
;MAPDQAESVYRRGLIAAQAGRWDEAQDLIAQAISARPGIAVWWANYGLVLESTGDALGAVQAYAGALNLDGGLATAADGLLAMAEGLAQAGRADLAEACYRRTLALIPDGLAALVNAGNLLRAQARRADSVRLHRRAAAVAPGNWIPPYNIGNALAEMNLPVEADRAYRTGLCLDPARVELWANRASRALAPQARLGEALASLDRALRLEPGADSLHGARLFLMQYDPARTMPQIAQAHADWGVRHPDRPAAAVPPPAPRLRVGYVSADLRAHPVGYFLEPVLAAHDRGAVEAVCYSNTANPDALTARLRGLADGWVDSAAMDDEALLERIRADGIHILVDLAGHTLGNRLGVFARRAAPVQVTWAGYVGTTGLPAMDYLISDPRQSPDGADGWAIEGIVRMPDAYVPWSPPAAAPPVGPLPMVASGAPTFGSLNALPKLNAQVAALWARLLAAVPDARLLLRTPGLDDPDLRARTLALFAAAGADPACIELRGAAPHAEFLATYGEIDVALDPFPYSGGLTTLEALWMGVPVVTLGGDRFCARHAVTHLASAGLPALAVEGEDAYVAMAAALVSDPDGLASIRGRLRDRLAASPALDGVRFTRALEAAFGAMWQRAAAGQGRASFALNFD
;
A
#
# COMPACT_ATOMS: atom_id res chain seq x y z
N MET A 1 9.06 16.06 61.27
CA MET A 1 7.87 15.21 61.46
C MET A 1 8.34 13.84 61.94
N ALA A 2 7.73 13.25 62.97
CA ALA A 2 8.09 11.91 63.45
C ALA A 2 7.71 10.82 62.42
N PRO A 3 8.35 9.63 62.42
CA PRO A 3 8.05 8.57 61.45
C PRO A 3 6.57 8.21 61.34
N ASP A 4 5.88 8.06 62.47
CA ASP A 4 4.45 7.71 62.52
C ASP A 4 3.55 8.83 61.99
N GLN A 5 3.97 10.08 62.18
CA GLN A 5 3.27 11.25 61.64
C GLN A 5 3.42 11.32 60.12
N ALA A 6 4.62 11.04 59.59
CA ALA A 6 4.87 11.02 58.14
C ALA A 6 4.04 9.92 57.45
N GLU A 7 3.91 8.75 58.08
CA GLU A 7 3.09 7.67 57.54
C GLU A 7 1.58 7.98 57.61
N SER A 8 1.12 8.65 58.67
CA SER A 8 -0.26 9.14 58.77
C SER A 8 -0.56 10.16 57.66
N VAL A 9 0.34 11.12 57.43
CA VAL A 9 0.21 12.12 56.36
C VAL A 9 0.19 11.45 54.98
N TYR A 10 1.06 10.47 54.74
CA TYR A 10 1.05 9.68 53.51
C TYR A 10 -0.29 8.96 53.28
N ARG A 11 -0.81 8.24 54.30
CA ARG A 11 -2.10 7.54 54.19
C ARG A 11 -3.26 8.50 53.92
N ARG A 12 -3.26 9.70 54.51
CA ARG A 12 -4.23 10.75 54.19
C ARG A 12 -4.14 11.21 52.74
N GLY A 13 -2.92 11.34 52.21
CA GLY A 13 -2.68 11.61 50.79
C GLY A 13 -3.28 10.54 49.87
N LEU A 14 -3.11 9.25 50.20
CA LEU A 14 -3.74 8.16 49.44
C LEU A 14 -5.28 8.20 49.48
N ILE A 15 -5.85 8.50 50.65
CA ILE A 15 -7.31 8.65 50.78
C ILE A 15 -7.81 9.86 49.97
N ALA A 16 -7.05 10.96 49.95
CA ALA A 16 -7.36 12.12 49.11
C ALA A 16 -7.32 11.76 47.62
N ALA A 17 -6.31 10.99 47.18
CA ALA A 17 -6.22 10.49 45.81
C ALA A 17 -7.41 9.59 45.44
N GLN A 18 -7.79 8.64 46.31
CA GLN A 18 -8.95 7.78 46.10
C GLN A 18 -10.28 8.57 46.02
N ALA A 19 -10.34 9.72 46.69
CA ALA A 19 -11.49 10.63 46.63
C ALA A 19 -11.43 11.64 45.46
N GLY A 20 -10.43 11.54 44.58
CA GLY A 20 -10.25 12.44 43.43
C GLY A 20 -9.77 13.86 43.79
N ARG A 21 -9.29 14.07 45.02
CA ARG A 21 -8.75 15.37 45.48
C ARG A 21 -7.24 15.42 45.20
N TRP A 22 -6.89 15.65 43.95
CA TRP A 22 -5.53 15.46 43.45
C TRP A 22 -4.49 16.44 43.99
N ASP A 23 -4.81 17.74 44.06
CA ASP A 23 -3.88 18.76 44.59
C ASP A 23 -3.55 18.49 46.07
N GLU A 24 -4.57 18.15 46.86
CA GLU A 24 -4.39 17.79 48.27
C GLU A 24 -3.58 16.50 48.42
N ALA A 25 -3.81 15.50 47.55
CA ALA A 25 -3.03 14.27 47.54
C ALA A 25 -1.56 14.54 47.20
N GLN A 26 -1.29 15.39 46.22
CA GLN A 26 0.05 15.77 45.80
C GLN A 26 0.80 16.44 46.96
N ASP A 27 0.22 17.46 47.57
CA ASP A 27 0.84 18.18 48.69
C ASP A 27 1.12 17.25 49.89
N LEU A 28 0.16 16.41 50.26
CA LEU A 28 0.30 15.49 51.40
C LEU A 28 1.37 14.44 51.16
N ILE A 29 1.42 13.85 49.96
CA ILE A 29 2.43 12.83 49.63
C ILE A 29 3.82 13.48 49.51
N ALA A 30 3.93 14.68 48.91
CA ALA A 30 5.18 15.44 48.84
C ALA A 30 5.73 15.79 50.23
N GLN A 31 4.85 16.18 51.16
CA GLN A 31 5.21 16.44 52.56
C GLN A 31 5.70 15.18 53.28
N ALA A 32 5.03 14.03 53.07
CA ALA A 32 5.46 12.77 53.63
C ALA A 32 6.84 12.34 53.10
N ILE A 33 7.06 12.45 51.78
CA ILE A 33 8.33 12.18 51.12
C ILE A 33 9.44 13.09 51.66
N SER A 34 9.19 14.39 51.79
CA SER A 34 10.17 15.35 52.31
C SER A 34 10.61 15.00 53.73
N ALA A 35 9.70 14.47 54.55
CA ALA A 35 10.00 14.04 55.92
C ALA A 35 10.73 12.69 56.01
N ARG A 36 10.43 11.76 55.09
CA ARG A 36 11.09 10.45 55.04
C ARG A 36 11.28 10.02 53.58
N PRO A 37 12.36 10.49 52.92
CA PRO A 37 12.58 10.24 51.50
C PRO A 37 12.99 8.80 51.21
N GLY A 38 13.29 7.99 52.24
CA GLY A 38 13.78 6.62 52.08
C GLY A 38 12.72 5.55 51.75
N ILE A 39 11.45 5.91 51.57
CA ILE A 39 10.37 4.95 51.32
C ILE A 39 9.97 4.95 49.85
N ALA A 40 10.35 3.89 49.16
CA ALA A 40 10.20 3.76 47.71
C ALA A 40 8.74 3.80 47.23
N VAL A 41 7.81 3.14 47.94
CA VAL A 41 6.39 3.11 47.55
C VAL A 41 5.72 4.49 47.65
N TRP A 42 6.24 5.40 48.48
CA TRP A 42 5.70 6.76 48.59
C TRP A 42 6.02 7.56 47.34
N TRP A 43 7.26 7.48 46.87
CA TRP A 43 7.69 8.09 45.60
C TRP A 43 6.95 7.50 44.39
N ALA A 44 6.69 6.19 44.38
CA ALA A 44 5.92 5.56 43.30
C ALA A 44 4.47 6.06 43.28
N ASN A 45 3.81 6.13 44.44
CA ASN A 45 2.44 6.64 44.53
C ASN A 45 2.36 8.15 44.29
N TYR A 46 3.43 8.90 44.57
CA TYR A 46 3.54 10.30 44.18
C TYR A 46 3.57 10.47 42.65
N GLY A 47 4.30 9.59 41.95
CA GLY A 47 4.29 9.53 40.49
C GLY A 47 2.89 9.34 39.92
N LEU A 48 2.10 8.41 40.47
CA LEU A 48 0.72 8.16 40.06
C LEU A 48 -0.22 9.37 40.28
N VAL A 49 -0.01 10.13 41.35
CA VAL A 49 -0.79 11.37 41.60
C VAL A 49 -0.39 12.47 40.62
N LEU A 50 0.89 12.59 40.29
CA LEU A 50 1.38 13.54 39.29
C LEU A 50 0.89 13.20 37.87
N GLU A 51 0.72 11.91 37.55
CA GLU A 51 0.03 11.48 36.34
C GLU A 51 -1.42 11.97 36.30
N SER A 52 -2.15 11.79 37.40
CA SER A 52 -3.56 12.17 37.50
C SER A 52 -3.80 13.68 37.41
N THR A 53 -2.78 14.49 37.67
CA THR A 53 -2.79 15.96 37.54
C THR A 53 -2.16 16.47 36.24
N GLY A 54 -1.56 15.60 35.42
CA GLY A 54 -0.94 15.94 34.14
C GLY A 54 0.51 16.42 34.19
N ASP A 55 1.20 16.32 35.35
CA ASP A 55 2.62 16.63 35.47
C ASP A 55 3.50 15.42 35.11
N ALA A 56 3.66 15.20 33.80
CA ALA A 56 4.43 14.08 33.28
C ALA A 56 5.92 14.13 33.68
N LEU A 57 6.53 15.31 33.77
CA LEU A 57 7.96 15.44 34.10
C LEU A 57 8.19 15.16 35.60
N GLY A 58 7.32 15.70 36.45
CA GLY A 58 7.32 15.42 37.88
C GLY A 58 7.10 13.93 38.16
N ALA A 59 6.19 13.27 37.45
CA ALA A 59 5.95 11.84 37.61
C ALA A 59 7.21 11.01 37.29
N VAL A 60 7.93 11.32 36.20
CA VAL A 60 9.21 10.66 35.87
C VAL A 60 10.24 10.84 36.97
N GLN A 61 10.36 12.05 37.54
CA GLN A 61 11.27 12.31 38.66
C GLN A 61 10.86 11.55 39.93
N ALA A 62 9.56 11.47 40.21
CA ALA A 62 9.03 10.74 41.36
C ALA A 62 9.30 9.24 41.25
N TYR A 63 9.03 8.63 40.08
CA TYR A 63 9.42 7.24 39.83
C TYR A 63 10.94 7.06 39.90
N ALA A 64 11.74 7.96 39.35
CA ALA A 64 13.19 7.91 39.49
C ALA A 64 13.65 7.96 40.96
N GLY A 65 12.97 8.74 41.81
CA GLY A 65 13.17 8.76 43.26
C GLY A 65 12.85 7.41 43.92
N ALA A 66 11.74 6.78 43.53
CA ALA A 66 11.36 5.44 44.01
C ALA A 66 12.41 4.37 43.67
N LEU A 67 13.07 4.50 42.52
CA LEU A 67 14.07 3.54 42.04
C LEU A 67 15.39 3.57 42.79
N ASN A 68 15.72 4.69 43.44
CA ASN A 68 16.95 4.83 44.22
C ASN A 68 16.82 4.20 45.63
N LEU A 69 15.70 3.53 45.92
CA LEU A 69 15.32 3.06 47.24
C LEU A 69 14.89 1.57 47.19
N ASP A 70 15.35 0.77 48.15
CA ASP A 70 15.03 -0.66 48.23
C ASP A 70 13.51 -0.88 48.41
N GLY A 71 12.93 -1.76 47.57
CA GLY A 71 11.54 -2.22 47.69
C GLY A 71 10.48 -1.52 46.81
N GLY A 72 10.83 -0.48 46.04
CA GLY A 72 9.89 0.20 45.12
C GLY A 72 10.00 -0.20 43.65
N LEU A 73 10.87 -1.16 43.35
CA LEU A 73 11.28 -1.50 41.98
C LEU A 73 10.10 -1.89 41.07
N ALA A 74 9.18 -2.73 41.54
CA ALA A 74 8.03 -3.20 40.76
C ALA A 74 7.02 -2.07 40.49
N THR A 75 6.56 -1.38 41.54
CA THR A 75 5.60 -0.26 41.42
C THR A 75 6.15 0.87 40.55
N ALA A 76 7.45 1.18 40.67
CA ALA A 76 8.10 2.19 39.84
C ALA A 76 8.27 1.73 38.39
N ALA A 77 8.50 0.43 38.13
CA ALA A 77 8.54 -0.11 36.77
C ALA A 77 7.15 -0.08 36.10
N ASP A 78 6.09 -0.41 36.83
CA ASP A 78 4.71 -0.36 36.35
C ASP A 78 4.27 1.08 36.05
N GLY A 79 4.58 2.03 36.94
CA GLY A 79 4.32 3.46 36.70
C GLY A 79 5.08 4.01 35.50
N LEU A 80 6.37 3.66 35.34
CA LEU A 80 7.13 4.03 34.15
C LEU A 80 6.59 3.41 32.86
N LEU A 81 6.03 2.20 32.93
CA LEU A 81 5.40 1.55 31.78
C LEU A 81 4.12 2.28 31.36
N ALA A 82 3.24 2.60 32.31
CA ALA A 82 2.01 3.36 32.06
C ALA A 82 2.32 4.74 31.46
N MET A 83 3.32 5.43 32.01
CA MET A 83 3.83 6.69 31.46
C MET A 83 4.34 6.57 30.04
N ALA A 84 5.13 5.53 29.75
CA ALA A 84 5.66 5.29 28.42
C ALA A 84 4.52 5.12 27.39
N GLU A 85 3.46 4.42 27.78
CA GLU A 85 2.27 4.22 26.95
C GLU A 85 1.50 5.53 26.72
N GLY A 86 1.26 6.31 27.77
CA GLY A 86 0.59 7.62 27.65
C GLY A 86 1.40 8.61 26.79
N LEU A 87 2.72 8.65 26.98
CA LEU A 87 3.63 9.49 26.19
C LEU A 87 3.67 9.04 24.72
N ALA A 88 3.66 7.73 24.45
CA ALA A 88 3.60 7.21 23.08
C ALA A 88 2.29 7.60 22.40
N GLN A 89 1.16 7.49 23.09
CA GLN A 89 -0.15 7.93 22.59
C GLN A 89 -0.21 9.44 22.34
N ALA A 90 0.46 10.24 23.17
CA ALA A 90 0.60 11.68 22.99
C ALA A 90 1.62 12.10 21.90
N GLY A 91 2.21 11.14 21.17
CA GLY A 91 3.20 11.41 20.12
C GLY A 91 4.59 11.82 20.65
N ARG A 92 4.83 11.73 21.96
CA ARG A 92 6.11 12.03 22.61
C ARG A 92 7.02 10.80 22.62
N ALA A 93 7.35 10.33 21.41
CA ALA A 93 8.07 9.08 21.20
C ALA A 93 9.49 9.07 21.83
N ASP A 94 10.13 10.23 21.89
CA ASP A 94 11.42 10.45 22.56
C ASP A 94 11.36 10.14 24.07
N LEU A 95 10.35 10.69 24.74
CA LEU A 95 10.13 10.49 26.17
C LEU A 95 9.62 9.08 26.48
N ALA A 96 8.75 8.54 25.63
CA ALA A 96 8.25 7.18 25.75
C ALA A 96 9.41 6.16 25.69
N GLU A 97 10.33 6.31 24.73
CA GLU A 97 11.49 5.43 24.62
C GLU A 97 12.40 5.52 25.85
N ALA A 98 12.59 6.72 26.42
CA ALA A 98 13.35 6.89 27.65
C ALA A 98 12.72 6.15 28.83
N CYS A 99 11.39 6.23 28.96
CA CYS A 99 10.63 5.51 29.98
C CYS A 99 10.75 3.99 29.79
N TYR A 100 10.51 3.47 28.57
CA TYR A 100 10.68 2.04 28.28
C TYR A 100 12.09 1.53 28.58
N ARG A 101 13.13 2.29 28.21
CA ARG A 101 14.53 1.93 28.48
C ARG A 101 14.80 1.86 29.97
N ARG A 102 14.23 2.78 30.76
CA ARG A 102 14.34 2.75 32.21
C ARG A 102 13.58 1.54 32.76
N THR A 103 12.35 1.27 32.35
CA THR A 103 11.59 0.08 32.74
C THR A 103 12.38 -1.21 32.46
N LEU A 104 12.98 -1.35 31.28
CA LEU A 104 13.78 -2.52 30.90
C LEU A 104 15.14 -2.62 31.62
N ALA A 105 15.65 -1.52 32.19
CA ALA A 105 16.84 -1.59 33.05
C ALA A 105 16.51 -2.17 34.43
N LEU A 106 15.26 -2.01 34.88
CA LEU A 106 14.78 -2.47 36.18
C LEU A 106 14.24 -3.89 36.12
N ILE A 107 13.47 -4.18 35.05
CA ILE A 107 12.88 -5.48 34.77
C ILE A 107 13.31 -5.87 33.35
N PRO A 108 14.51 -6.43 33.17
CA PRO A 108 15.04 -6.80 31.86
C PRO A 108 14.13 -7.73 31.06
N ASP A 109 13.37 -8.57 31.75
CA ASP A 109 12.48 -9.56 31.16
C ASP A 109 10.99 -9.17 31.29
N GLY A 110 10.69 -7.87 31.47
CA GLY A 110 9.33 -7.35 31.51
C GLY A 110 8.65 -7.46 30.14
N LEU A 111 7.78 -8.45 29.96
CA LEU A 111 7.15 -8.77 28.67
C LEU A 111 6.44 -7.57 28.04
N ALA A 112 5.61 -6.85 28.80
CA ALA A 112 4.86 -5.70 28.31
C ALA A 112 5.80 -4.58 27.83
N ALA A 113 6.84 -4.26 28.61
CA ALA A 113 7.84 -3.28 28.23
C ALA A 113 8.62 -3.69 26.98
N LEU A 114 9.00 -4.97 26.83
CA LEU A 114 9.69 -5.48 25.64
C LEU A 114 8.80 -5.35 24.39
N VAL A 115 7.53 -5.73 24.49
CA VAL A 115 6.57 -5.67 23.38
C VAL A 115 6.27 -4.21 23.00
N ASN A 116 5.95 -3.36 23.96
CA ASN A 116 5.53 -1.98 23.68
C ASN A 116 6.70 -1.10 23.21
N ALA A 117 7.89 -1.28 23.78
CA ALA A 117 9.10 -0.66 23.25
C ALA A 117 9.42 -1.15 21.83
N GLY A 118 9.26 -2.45 21.56
CA GLY A 118 9.44 -3.01 20.22
C GLY A 118 8.48 -2.41 19.19
N ASN A 119 7.21 -2.18 19.57
CA ASN A 119 6.21 -1.52 18.73
C ASN A 119 6.57 -0.05 18.45
N LEU A 120 7.00 0.69 19.49
CA LEU A 120 7.45 2.08 19.36
C LEU A 120 8.63 2.20 18.38
N LEU A 121 9.63 1.32 18.51
CA LEU A 121 10.80 1.31 17.64
C LEU A 121 10.43 0.99 16.19
N ARG A 122 9.47 0.07 15.96
CA ARG A 122 8.95 -0.20 14.61
C ARG A 122 8.29 1.04 14.02
N ALA A 123 7.46 1.74 14.79
CA ALA A 123 6.81 2.99 14.37
C ALA A 123 7.82 4.10 14.01
N GLN A 124 8.96 4.14 14.69
CA GLN A 124 10.10 5.03 14.37
C GLN A 124 10.99 4.51 13.23
N ALA A 125 10.56 3.52 12.44
CA ALA A 125 11.33 2.87 11.38
C ALA A 125 12.62 2.13 11.84
N ARG A 126 12.85 1.98 13.15
CA ARG A 126 13.98 1.25 13.76
C ARG A 126 13.68 -0.26 13.88
N ARG A 127 13.36 -0.87 12.74
CA ARG A 127 12.79 -2.23 12.64
C ARG A 127 13.74 -3.33 13.14
N ALA A 128 15.05 -3.21 12.91
CA ALA A 128 16.03 -4.17 13.42
C ALA A 128 16.08 -4.20 14.96
N ASP A 129 15.97 -3.03 15.60
CA ASP A 129 15.90 -2.94 17.06
C ASP A 129 14.58 -3.51 17.61
N SER A 130 13.47 -3.26 16.89
CA SER A 130 12.16 -3.86 17.18
C SER A 130 12.23 -5.39 17.17
N VAL A 131 12.81 -5.99 16.12
CA VAL A 131 13.00 -7.46 16.03
C VAL A 131 13.79 -7.99 17.21
N ARG A 132 14.86 -7.30 17.64
CA ARG A 132 15.67 -7.70 18.80
C ARG A 132 14.84 -7.72 20.09
N LEU A 133 14.03 -6.69 20.35
CA LEU A 133 13.17 -6.65 21.54
C LEU A 133 12.07 -7.71 21.49
N HIS A 134 11.44 -7.93 20.34
CA HIS A 134 10.43 -8.98 20.22
C HIS A 134 11.01 -10.39 20.30
N ARG A 135 12.25 -10.64 19.85
CA ARG A 135 12.94 -11.92 20.08
C ARG A 135 13.19 -12.18 21.57
N ARG A 136 13.55 -11.14 22.34
CA ARG A 136 13.63 -11.24 23.81
C ARG A 136 12.25 -11.52 24.42
N ALA A 137 11.20 -10.82 23.99
CA ALA A 137 9.84 -11.07 24.44
C ALA A 137 9.37 -12.51 24.16
N ALA A 138 9.74 -13.07 23.00
CA ALA A 138 9.44 -14.46 22.64
C ALA A 138 10.18 -15.47 23.55
N ALA A 139 11.41 -15.16 23.98
CA ALA A 139 12.15 -16.01 24.91
C ALA A 139 11.55 -15.96 26.34
N VAL A 140 11.09 -14.80 26.79
CA VAL A 140 10.42 -14.62 28.09
C VAL A 140 9.06 -15.33 28.13
N ALA A 141 8.30 -15.28 27.04
CA ALA A 141 6.99 -15.90 26.93
C ALA A 141 6.86 -16.80 25.68
N PRO A 142 7.45 -18.01 25.68
CA PRO A 142 7.48 -18.90 24.51
C PRO A 142 6.10 -19.35 24.02
N GLY A 143 5.08 -19.32 24.88
CA GLY A 143 3.70 -19.64 24.54
C GLY A 143 2.88 -18.47 23.97
N ASN A 144 3.46 -17.28 23.85
CA ASN A 144 2.74 -16.09 23.40
C ASN A 144 2.94 -15.87 21.89
N TRP A 145 1.84 -15.77 21.13
CA TRP A 145 1.85 -15.55 19.68
C TRP A 145 2.18 -14.09 19.28
N ILE A 146 2.03 -13.12 20.19
CA ILE A 146 2.19 -11.68 19.92
C ILE A 146 3.63 -11.34 19.49
N PRO A 147 4.70 -11.79 20.18
CA PRO A 147 6.05 -11.45 19.74
C PRO A 147 6.41 -12.00 18.35
N PRO A 148 6.14 -13.29 17.99
CA PRO A 148 6.31 -13.77 16.62
C PRO A 148 5.52 -12.97 15.56
N TYR A 149 4.28 -12.56 15.87
CA TYR A 149 3.49 -11.69 14.99
C TYR A 149 4.19 -10.34 14.74
N ASN A 150 4.67 -9.68 15.80
CA ASN A 150 5.37 -8.40 15.67
C ASN A 150 6.75 -8.53 14.99
N ILE A 151 7.47 -9.63 15.22
CA ILE A 151 8.69 -9.98 14.47
C ILE A 151 8.37 -10.07 12.97
N GLY A 152 7.31 -10.81 12.61
CA GLY A 152 6.89 -10.94 11.21
C GLY A 152 6.55 -9.61 10.56
N ASN A 153 5.84 -8.73 11.27
CA ASN A 153 5.50 -7.39 10.79
C ASN A 153 6.76 -6.54 10.53
N ALA A 154 7.69 -6.49 11.49
CA ALA A 154 8.93 -5.73 11.37
C ALA A 154 9.83 -6.26 10.24
N LEU A 155 9.96 -7.58 10.10
CA LEU A 155 10.72 -8.21 9.02
C LEU A 155 10.10 -7.94 7.64
N ALA A 156 8.78 -7.99 7.52
CA ALA A 156 8.10 -7.67 6.28
C ALA A 156 8.33 -6.19 5.87
N GLU A 157 8.34 -5.25 6.83
CA GLU A 157 8.68 -3.85 6.54
C GLU A 157 10.16 -3.63 6.19
N MET A 158 11.03 -4.54 6.60
CA MET A 158 12.44 -4.58 6.16
C MET A 158 12.61 -5.28 4.81
N ASN A 159 11.52 -5.66 4.14
CA ASN A 159 11.54 -6.42 2.89
C ASN A 159 12.25 -7.78 3.01
N LEU A 160 12.09 -8.44 4.17
CA LEU A 160 12.56 -9.81 4.46
C LEU A 160 11.36 -10.77 4.58
N PRO A 161 10.59 -11.01 3.50
CA PRO A 161 9.33 -11.74 3.57
C PRO A 161 9.48 -13.21 3.96
N VAL A 162 10.67 -13.77 3.80
CA VAL A 162 10.99 -15.18 4.05
C VAL A 162 11.11 -15.44 5.54
N GLU A 163 11.87 -14.59 6.23
CA GLU A 163 11.95 -14.60 7.68
C GLU A 163 10.59 -14.21 8.29
N ALA A 164 9.86 -13.29 7.65
CA ALA A 164 8.50 -12.95 8.08
C ALA A 164 7.54 -14.17 8.02
N ASP A 165 7.57 -14.98 6.94
CA ASP A 165 6.77 -16.22 6.86
C ASP A 165 7.13 -17.18 8.00
N ARG A 166 8.42 -17.34 8.32
CA ARG A 166 8.86 -18.17 9.45
C ARG A 166 8.28 -17.65 10.78
N ALA A 167 8.36 -16.34 11.03
CA ALA A 167 7.84 -15.74 12.25
C ALA A 167 6.31 -15.86 12.38
N TYR A 168 5.57 -15.61 11.30
CA TYR A 168 4.12 -15.81 11.30
C TYR A 168 3.75 -17.29 11.49
N ARG A 169 4.47 -18.22 10.89
CA ARG A 169 4.28 -19.66 11.13
C ARG A 169 4.51 -20.04 12.59
N THR A 170 5.54 -19.49 13.24
CA THR A 170 5.75 -19.66 14.68
C THR A 170 4.54 -19.16 15.47
N GLY A 171 4.04 -17.96 15.17
CA GLY A 171 2.82 -17.43 15.80
C GLY A 171 1.60 -18.34 15.60
N LEU A 172 1.41 -18.87 14.38
CA LEU A 172 0.31 -19.79 14.05
C LEU A 172 0.43 -21.17 14.71
N CYS A 173 1.65 -21.64 14.99
CA CYS A 173 1.87 -22.85 15.79
C CYS A 173 1.45 -22.65 17.25
N LEU A 174 1.55 -21.43 17.77
CA LEU A 174 1.13 -21.08 19.12
C LEU A 174 -0.37 -20.82 19.21
N ASP A 175 -0.94 -20.12 18.23
CA ASP A 175 -2.37 -19.86 18.15
C ASP A 175 -2.87 -19.84 16.69
N PRO A 176 -3.44 -20.96 16.18
CA PRO A 176 -3.91 -21.06 14.81
C PRO A 176 -5.24 -20.34 14.55
N ALA A 177 -5.89 -19.78 15.59
CA ALA A 177 -7.16 -19.06 15.47
C ALA A 177 -6.97 -17.55 15.26
N ARG A 178 -5.73 -17.05 15.20
CA ARG A 178 -5.44 -15.62 14.95
C ARG A 178 -5.57 -15.24 13.49
N VAL A 179 -6.58 -14.44 13.19
CA VAL A 179 -6.89 -13.95 11.85
C VAL A 179 -5.75 -13.10 11.29
N GLU A 180 -5.19 -12.23 12.11
CA GLU A 180 -4.14 -11.26 11.74
C GLU A 180 -2.86 -11.96 11.31
N LEU A 181 -2.54 -13.10 11.93
CA LEU A 181 -1.40 -13.93 11.55
C LEU A 181 -1.58 -14.54 10.15
N TRP A 182 -2.76 -15.10 9.85
CA TRP A 182 -3.06 -15.63 8.52
C TRP A 182 -3.08 -14.52 7.44
N ALA A 183 -3.71 -13.39 7.74
CA ALA A 183 -3.84 -12.26 6.82
C ALA A 183 -2.48 -11.63 6.49
N ASN A 184 -1.65 -11.35 7.50
CA ASN A 184 -0.32 -10.76 7.28
C ASN A 184 0.65 -11.77 6.67
N ARG A 185 0.55 -13.06 7.01
CA ARG A 185 1.31 -14.10 6.31
C ARG A 185 0.99 -14.13 4.82
N ALA A 186 -0.28 -14.05 4.44
CA ALA A 186 -0.67 -14.03 3.04
C ALA A 186 -0.12 -12.80 2.29
N SER A 187 -0.45 -11.60 2.78
CA SER A 187 -0.21 -10.34 2.07
C SER A 187 1.22 -9.82 2.20
N ARG A 188 1.86 -9.98 3.36
CA ARG A 188 3.16 -9.37 3.68
C ARG A 188 4.34 -10.34 3.60
N ALA A 189 4.09 -11.65 3.49
CA ALA A 189 5.14 -12.65 3.40
C ALA A 189 5.02 -13.53 2.14
N LEU A 190 3.89 -14.19 1.93
CA LEU A 190 3.73 -15.17 0.85
C LEU A 190 3.56 -14.52 -0.53
N ALA A 191 2.70 -13.50 -0.66
CA ALA A 191 2.47 -12.81 -1.93
C ALA A 191 3.75 -12.15 -2.48
N PRO A 192 4.58 -11.41 -1.69
CA PRO A 192 5.88 -10.89 -2.15
C PRO A 192 6.86 -11.96 -2.63
N GLN A 193 6.72 -13.20 -2.17
CA GLN A 193 7.51 -14.36 -2.62
C GLN A 193 6.93 -15.04 -3.88
N ALA A 194 5.89 -14.48 -4.52
CA ALA A 194 5.13 -15.09 -5.60
C ALA A 194 4.48 -16.45 -5.25
N ARG A 195 4.31 -16.75 -3.95
CA ARG A 195 3.66 -17.98 -3.45
C ARG A 195 2.14 -17.79 -3.38
N LEU A 196 1.54 -17.46 -4.53
CA LEU A 196 0.16 -17.00 -4.65
C LEU A 196 -0.86 -18.03 -4.14
N GLY A 197 -0.68 -19.31 -4.45
CA GLY A 197 -1.58 -20.38 -3.99
C GLY A 197 -1.61 -20.52 -2.46
N GLU A 198 -0.45 -20.43 -1.80
CA GLU A 198 -0.37 -20.48 -0.33
C GLU A 198 -0.90 -19.20 0.33
N ALA A 199 -0.70 -18.05 -0.33
CA ALA A 199 -1.25 -16.79 0.13
C ALA A 199 -2.79 -16.79 0.05
N LEU A 200 -3.38 -17.26 -1.05
CA LEU A 200 -4.83 -17.45 -1.18
C LEU A 200 -5.36 -18.45 -0.14
N ALA A 201 -4.69 -19.58 0.06
CA ALA A 201 -5.09 -20.55 1.09
C ALA A 201 -5.03 -19.96 2.51
N SER A 202 -4.08 -19.06 2.78
CA SER A 202 -3.98 -18.36 4.06
C SER A 202 -5.11 -17.35 4.23
N LEU A 203 -5.50 -16.62 3.18
CA LEU A 203 -6.68 -15.73 3.19
C LEU A 203 -7.97 -16.52 3.36
N ASP A 204 -8.12 -17.66 2.68
CA ASP A 204 -9.27 -18.55 2.84
C ASP A 204 -9.36 -19.07 4.29
N ARG A 205 -8.23 -19.33 4.94
CA ARG A 205 -8.21 -19.71 6.37
C ARG A 205 -8.63 -18.56 7.27
N ALA A 206 -8.14 -17.34 7.01
CA ALA A 206 -8.53 -16.14 7.73
C ALA A 206 -10.04 -15.86 7.58
N LEU A 207 -10.58 -15.97 6.37
CA LEU A 207 -12.01 -15.81 6.07
C LEU A 207 -12.90 -16.89 6.71
N ARG A 208 -12.40 -18.10 6.95
CA ARG A 208 -13.16 -19.10 7.73
C ARG A 208 -13.28 -18.73 9.21
N LEU A 209 -12.31 -18.01 9.75
CA LEU A 209 -12.31 -17.54 11.13
C LEU A 209 -13.13 -16.25 11.26
N GLU A 210 -13.04 -15.36 10.27
CA GLU A 210 -13.78 -14.10 10.22
C GLU A 210 -14.44 -13.90 8.83
N PRO A 211 -15.58 -14.55 8.55
CA PRO A 211 -16.25 -14.45 7.25
C PRO A 211 -16.75 -13.03 6.93
N GLY A 212 -16.89 -12.19 7.96
CA GLY A 212 -17.39 -10.82 7.91
C GLY A 212 -16.39 -9.78 7.36
N ALA A 213 -15.07 -10.07 7.42
CA ALA A 213 -14.05 -9.05 7.20
C ALA A 213 -13.85 -8.67 5.73
N ASP A 214 -14.34 -7.50 5.34
CA ASP A 214 -14.20 -6.97 3.97
C ASP A 214 -12.74 -6.76 3.56
N SER A 215 -11.86 -6.40 4.49
CA SER A 215 -10.42 -6.26 4.21
C SER A 215 -9.78 -7.58 3.75
N LEU A 216 -10.23 -8.72 4.29
CA LEU A 216 -9.76 -10.05 3.88
C LEU A 216 -10.31 -10.46 2.52
N HIS A 217 -11.59 -10.15 2.25
CA HIS A 217 -12.18 -10.37 0.93
C HIS A 217 -11.47 -9.54 -0.12
N GLY A 218 -11.25 -8.25 0.12
CA GLY A 218 -10.53 -7.37 -0.81
C GLY A 218 -9.11 -7.85 -1.08
N ALA A 219 -8.36 -8.23 -0.04
CA ALA A 219 -7.02 -8.80 -0.21
C ALA A 219 -7.04 -10.08 -1.07
N ARG A 220 -8.06 -10.93 -0.90
CA ARG A 220 -8.24 -12.16 -1.70
C ARG A 220 -8.57 -11.84 -3.16
N LEU A 221 -9.53 -10.93 -3.40
CA LEU A 221 -9.94 -10.49 -4.73
C LEU A 221 -8.78 -9.86 -5.49
N PHE A 222 -8.00 -9.00 -4.84
CA PHE A 222 -6.80 -8.42 -5.41
C PHE A 222 -5.75 -9.49 -5.76
N LEU A 223 -5.51 -10.46 -4.87
CA LEU A 223 -4.50 -11.50 -5.11
C LEU A 223 -4.91 -12.46 -6.23
N MET A 224 -6.20 -12.73 -6.41
CA MET A 224 -6.71 -13.54 -7.53
C MET A 224 -6.33 -12.97 -8.90
N GLN A 225 -6.09 -11.66 -9.00
CA GLN A 225 -5.67 -11.00 -10.25
C GLN A 225 -4.27 -11.43 -10.69
N TYR A 226 -3.41 -11.84 -9.75
CA TYR A 226 -2.05 -12.32 -10.03
C TYR A 226 -2.00 -13.81 -10.37
N ASP A 227 -3.02 -14.57 -9.99
CA ASP A 227 -3.00 -16.04 -10.04
C ASP A 227 -3.32 -16.55 -11.46
N PRO A 228 -2.35 -17.18 -12.16
CA PRO A 228 -2.58 -17.75 -13.49
C PRO A 228 -3.56 -18.94 -13.47
N ALA A 229 -3.83 -19.54 -12.31
CA ALA A 229 -4.81 -20.62 -12.19
C ALA A 229 -6.27 -20.13 -12.18
N ARG A 230 -6.50 -18.82 -12.04
CA ARG A 230 -7.85 -18.23 -12.01
C ARG A 230 -8.24 -17.73 -13.38
N THR A 231 -9.43 -18.11 -13.81
CA THR A 231 -10.05 -17.59 -15.04
C THR A 231 -10.83 -16.32 -14.75
N MET A 232 -11.04 -15.49 -15.76
CA MET A 232 -11.86 -14.28 -15.60
C MET A 232 -13.28 -14.52 -15.09
N PRO A 233 -14.03 -15.56 -15.53
CA PRO A 233 -15.32 -15.90 -14.93
C PRO A 233 -15.25 -16.13 -13.41
N GLN A 234 -14.19 -16.81 -12.92
CA GLN A 234 -14.03 -17.06 -11.48
C GLN A 234 -13.72 -15.78 -10.71
N ILE A 235 -12.94 -14.88 -11.30
CA ILE A 235 -12.62 -13.58 -10.70
C ILE A 235 -13.86 -12.71 -10.64
N ALA A 236 -14.60 -12.59 -11.76
CA ALA A 236 -15.83 -11.81 -11.82
C ALA A 236 -16.89 -12.33 -10.84
N GLN A 237 -17.08 -13.66 -10.76
CA GLN A 237 -18.00 -14.27 -9.80
C GLN A 237 -17.60 -13.96 -8.36
N ALA A 238 -16.31 -14.06 -8.01
CA ALA A 238 -15.85 -13.75 -6.65
C ALA A 238 -16.11 -12.28 -6.27
N HIS A 239 -15.98 -11.34 -7.21
CA HIS A 239 -16.33 -9.94 -6.99
C HIS A 239 -17.84 -9.76 -6.80
N ALA A 240 -18.66 -10.42 -7.63
CA ALA A 240 -20.11 -10.39 -7.50
C ALA A 240 -20.59 -10.99 -6.16
N ASP A 241 -20.01 -12.11 -5.72
CA ASP A 241 -20.31 -12.75 -4.43
C ASP A 241 -19.98 -11.83 -3.25
N TRP A 242 -18.87 -11.10 -3.34
CA TRP A 242 -18.55 -10.06 -2.35
C TRP A 242 -19.58 -8.92 -2.39
N GLY A 243 -19.96 -8.46 -3.59
CA GLY A 243 -20.96 -7.42 -3.81
C GLY A 243 -22.34 -7.73 -3.23
N VAL A 244 -22.78 -8.99 -3.25
CA VAL A 244 -24.06 -9.43 -2.65
C VAL A 244 -24.15 -9.11 -1.16
N ARG A 245 -23.00 -9.02 -0.46
CA ARG A 245 -22.93 -8.65 0.96
C ARG A 245 -23.20 -7.17 1.21
N HIS A 246 -23.10 -6.36 0.15
CA HIS A 246 -23.27 -4.92 0.14
C HIS A 246 -24.41 -4.55 -0.82
N PRO A 247 -25.68 -4.89 -0.47
CA PRO A 247 -26.81 -4.70 -1.36
C PRO A 247 -26.95 -3.23 -1.76
N ASP A 248 -27.39 -3.01 -3.00
CA ASP A 248 -27.55 -1.66 -3.52
C ASP A 248 -28.54 -0.86 -2.67
N ARG A 249 -28.27 0.43 -2.54
CA ARG A 249 -29.06 1.38 -1.76
C ARG A 249 -29.61 2.44 -2.70
N PRO A 250 -30.74 3.08 -2.34
CA PRO A 250 -31.19 4.27 -3.05
C PRO A 250 -30.06 5.30 -3.17
N ALA A 251 -30.00 5.98 -4.30
CA ALA A 251 -29.01 7.02 -4.54
C ALA A 251 -29.03 8.07 -3.41
N ALA A 252 -27.87 8.67 -3.14
CA ALA A 252 -27.77 9.80 -2.24
C ALA A 252 -28.72 10.93 -2.69
N ALA A 253 -29.15 11.77 -1.75
CA ALA A 253 -29.89 12.98 -2.11
C ALA A 253 -29.09 13.79 -3.14
N VAL A 254 -29.77 14.20 -4.22
CA VAL A 254 -29.17 15.04 -5.25
C VAL A 254 -28.76 16.37 -4.60
N PRO A 255 -27.48 16.76 -4.67
CA PRO A 255 -27.04 18.07 -4.19
C PRO A 255 -27.83 19.20 -4.86
N PRO A 256 -27.98 20.36 -4.21
CA PRO A 256 -28.61 21.51 -4.83
C PRO A 256 -27.87 21.89 -6.12
N PRO A 257 -28.56 22.50 -7.11
CA PRO A 257 -27.92 22.93 -8.36
C PRO A 257 -26.69 23.78 -8.08
N ALA A 258 -25.54 23.36 -8.61
CA ALA A 258 -24.28 24.07 -8.49
C ALA A 258 -23.83 24.56 -9.87
N PRO A 259 -23.11 25.70 -9.95
CA PRO A 259 -22.56 26.20 -11.20
C PRO A 259 -21.45 25.30 -11.78
N ARG A 260 -20.89 24.40 -10.95
CA ARG A 260 -19.79 23.50 -11.27
C ARG A 260 -20.08 22.10 -10.75
N LEU A 261 -19.60 21.08 -11.45
CA LEU A 261 -19.60 19.71 -10.95
C LEU A 261 -18.54 19.56 -9.86
N ARG A 262 -18.98 19.35 -8.62
CA ARG A 262 -18.13 18.91 -7.51
C ARG A 262 -17.77 17.44 -7.66
N VAL A 263 -16.47 17.17 -7.87
CA VAL A 263 -15.91 15.83 -8.03
C VAL A 263 -15.02 15.52 -6.83
N GLY A 264 -15.32 14.43 -6.13
CA GLY A 264 -14.55 13.96 -4.98
C GLY A 264 -13.60 12.83 -5.37
N TYR A 265 -12.31 12.89 -5.01
CA TYR A 265 -11.34 11.82 -5.23
C TYR A 265 -10.93 11.18 -3.91
N VAL A 266 -11.16 9.88 -3.74
CA VAL A 266 -10.88 9.15 -2.49
C VAL A 266 -9.74 8.15 -2.70
N SER A 267 -8.65 8.28 -1.95
CA SER A 267 -7.54 7.32 -2.01
C SER A 267 -6.67 7.31 -0.77
N ALA A 268 -6.08 6.15 -0.44
CA ALA A 268 -4.95 6.05 0.48
C ALA A 268 -3.60 6.42 -0.18
N ASP A 269 -3.60 6.52 -1.51
CA ASP A 269 -2.40 6.58 -2.34
C ASP A 269 -2.16 7.96 -2.97
N LEU A 270 -2.69 9.03 -2.37
CA LEU A 270 -2.40 10.43 -2.75
C LEU A 270 -0.99 10.85 -2.27
N ARG A 271 0.02 10.14 -2.76
CA ARG A 271 1.45 10.19 -2.40
C ARG A 271 2.28 9.66 -3.58
N ALA A 272 3.60 9.54 -3.44
CA ALA A 272 4.52 8.94 -4.42
C ALA A 272 4.20 7.47 -4.72
N HIS A 273 3.14 7.27 -5.51
CA HIS A 273 2.49 6.01 -5.87
C HIS A 273 1.86 6.19 -7.25
N PRO A 274 1.69 5.12 -8.07
CA PRO A 274 1.04 5.20 -9.38
C PRO A 274 -0.23 6.06 -9.42
N VAL A 275 -1.15 5.87 -8.46
CA VAL A 275 -2.38 6.66 -8.35
C VAL A 275 -2.10 8.17 -8.25
N GLY A 276 -1.16 8.58 -7.40
CA GLY A 276 -0.76 9.98 -7.27
C GLY A 276 -0.19 10.55 -8.58
N TYR A 277 0.63 9.77 -9.28
CA TYR A 277 1.20 10.19 -10.58
C TYR A 277 0.16 10.30 -11.70
N PHE A 278 -0.90 9.50 -11.66
CA PHE A 278 -1.99 9.56 -12.63
C PHE A 278 -2.99 10.67 -12.33
N LEU A 279 -3.23 10.96 -11.03
CA LEU A 279 -4.17 12.00 -10.62
C LEU A 279 -3.58 13.41 -10.77
N GLU A 280 -2.28 13.58 -10.55
CA GLU A 280 -1.62 14.90 -10.63
C GLU A 280 -1.91 15.69 -11.93
N PRO A 281 -1.68 15.14 -13.14
CA PRO A 281 -1.98 15.86 -14.37
C PRO A 281 -3.47 16.19 -14.54
N VAL A 282 -4.37 15.43 -13.89
CA VAL A 282 -5.81 15.69 -13.92
C VAL A 282 -6.17 16.89 -13.05
N LEU A 283 -5.70 16.92 -11.79
CA LEU A 283 -5.95 18.05 -10.91
C LEU A 283 -5.35 19.35 -11.46
N ALA A 284 -4.20 19.27 -12.13
CA ALA A 284 -3.58 20.42 -12.78
C ALA A 284 -4.37 20.96 -13.98
N ALA A 285 -5.12 20.10 -14.69
CA ALA A 285 -5.76 20.44 -15.95
C ALA A 285 -7.28 20.69 -15.86
N HIS A 286 -7.91 20.37 -14.73
CA HIS A 286 -9.34 20.60 -14.55
C HIS A 286 -9.73 22.04 -14.89
N ASP A 287 -10.79 22.20 -15.69
CA ASP A 287 -11.40 23.50 -15.91
C ASP A 287 -12.11 23.92 -14.62
N ARG A 288 -11.50 24.84 -13.87
CA ARG A 288 -12.03 25.36 -12.60
C ARG A 288 -13.35 26.11 -12.76
N GLY A 289 -13.74 26.43 -14.00
CA GLY A 289 -15.06 26.97 -14.36
C GLY A 289 -16.15 25.91 -14.52
N ALA A 290 -15.78 24.63 -14.73
CA ALA A 290 -16.71 23.52 -14.93
C ALA A 290 -16.68 22.50 -13.79
N VAL A 291 -15.51 22.27 -13.18
CA VAL A 291 -15.28 21.30 -12.11
C VAL A 291 -14.72 21.97 -10.85
N GLU A 292 -15.14 21.47 -9.70
CA GLU A 292 -14.56 21.76 -8.39
C GLU A 292 -14.04 20.43 -7.81
N ALA A 293 -12.71 20.27 -7.73
CA ALA A 293 -12.07 19.01 -7.34
C ALA A 293 -11.74 18.97 -5.85
N VAL A 294 -12.32 18.01 -5.12
CA VAL A 294 -12.08 17.79 -3.68
C VAL A 294 -11.37 16.46 -3.47
N CYS A 295 -10.23 16.46 -2.79
CA CYS A 295 -9.50 15.23 -2.47
C CYS A 295 -9.74 14.79 -1.02
N TYR A 296 -10.10 13.52 -0.82
CA TYR A 296 -10.21 12.84 0.46
C TYR A 296 -9.02 11.89 0.61
N SER A 297 -7.98 12.37 1.30
CA SER A 297 -6.73 11.65 1.47
C SER A 297 -6.78 10.73 2.68
N ASN A 298 -6.84 9.42 2.41
CA ASN A 298 -6.72 8.37 3.42
C ASN A 298 -5.25 7.94 3.65
N THR A 299 -4.29 8.82 3.35
CA THR A 299 -2.87 8.47 3.39
C THR A 299 -2.32 8.51 4.82
N ALA A 300 -1.60 7.46 5.22
CA ALA A 300 -0.94 7.40 6.53
C ALA A 300 0.49 7.99 6.51
N ASN A 301 1.07 8.17 5.32
CA ASN A 301 2.46 8.62 5.14
C ASN A 301 2.54 9.66 4.01
N PRO A 302 2.14 10.91 4.28
CA PRO A 302 2.17 11.98 3.28
C PRO A 302 3.62 12.30 2.86
N ASP A 303 3.81 12.68 1.60
CA ASP A 303 5.12 13.05 1.06
C ASP A 303 5.06 14.30 0.17
N ALA A 304 6.15 14.58 -0.55
CA ALA A 304 6.25 15.75 -1.42
C ALA A 304 5.19 15.77 -2.54
N LEU A 305 4.76 14.60 -3.04
CA LEU A 305 3.69 14.53 -4.03
C LEU A 305 2.33 14.80 -3.38
N THR A 306 2.10 14.33 -2.15
CA THR A 306 0.90 14.71 -1.38
C THR A 306 0.75 16.23 -1.26
N ALA A 307 1.85 16.94 -0.94
CA ALA A 307 1.84 18.40 -0.84
C ALA A 307 1.51 19.09 -2.18
N ARG A 308 2.04 18.56 -3.30
CA ARG A 308 1.73 19.06 -4.65
C ARG A 308 0.25 18.85 -5.01
N LEU A 309 -0.27 17.64 -4.84
CA LEU A 309 -1.68 17.31 -5.08
C LEU A 309 -2.61 18.23 -4.27
N ARG A 310 -2.28 18.47 -2.99
CA ARG A 310 -3.02 19.38 -2.11
C ARG A 310 -3.06 20.82 -2.63
N GLY A 311 -1.98 21.30 -3.26
CA GLY A 311 -1.92 22.62 -3.88
C GLY A 311 -2.71 22.74 -5.18
N LEU A 312 -2.99 21.62 -5.86
CA LEU A 312 -3.74 21.61 -7.13
C LEU A 312 -5.26 21.52 -6.92
N ALA A 313 -5.70 20.79 -5.89
CA ALA A 313 -7.12 20.60 -5.58
C ALA A 313 -7.83 21.90 -5.14
N ASP A 314 -9.14 21.99 -5.36
CA ASP A 314 -9.99 23.06 -4.81
C ASP A 314 -10.30 22.83 -3.33
N GLY A 315 -10.35 21.56 -2.90
CA GLY A 315 -10.55 21.17 -1.50
C GLY A 315 -9.72 19.95 -1.11
N TRP A 316 -9.32 19.89 0.16
CA TRP A 316 -8.54 18.77 0.69
C TRP A 316 -9.02 18.36 2.09
N VAL A 317 -9.27 17.07 2.26
CA VAL A 317 -9.70 16.45 3.51
C VAL A 317 -8.71 15.36 3.89
N ASP A 318 -8.05 15.53 5.04
CA ASP A 318 -7.25 14.47 5.63
C ASP A 318 -8.20 13.48 6.35
N SER A 319 -8.51 12.36 5.68
CA SER A 319 -9.53 11.40 6.14
C SER A 319 -8.95 10.16 6.83
N ALA A 320 -7.63 10.08 6.98
CA ALA A 320 -6.95 8.92 7.59
C ALA A 320 -7.42 8.61 9.03
N ALA A 321 -7.76 9.64 9.81
CA ALA A 321 -8.25 9.50 11.19
C ALA A 321 -9.79 9.39 11.28
N MET A 322 -10.50 9.53 10.16
CA MET A 322 -11.96 9.42 10.12
C MET A 322 -12.35 7.95 9.97
N ASP A 323 -13.35 7.51 10.73
CA ASP A 323 -14.04 6.27 10.41
C ASP A 323 -14.95 6.46 9.17
N ASP A 324 -15.55 5.37 8.69
CA ASP A 324 -16.38 5.41 7.49
C ASP A 324 -17.67 6.20 7.68
N GLU A 325 -18.18 6.34 8.91
CA GLU A 325 -19.37 7.16 9.19
C GLU A 325 -19.04 8.64 9.05
N ALA A 326 -17.98 9.10 9.73
CA ALA A 326 -17.54 10.48 9.68
C ALA A 326 -17.14 10.89 8.25
N LEU A 327 -16.47 10.01 7.50
CA LEU A 327 -16.12 10.29 6.11
C LEU A 327 -17.37 10.36 5.22
N LEU A 328 -18.35 9.48 5.41
CA LEU A 328 -19.61 9.52 4.68
C LEU A 328 -20.38 10.83 4.94
N GLU A 329 -20.54 11.22 6.21
CA GLU A 329 -21.20 12.46 6.59
C GLU A 329 -20.48 13.67 5.99
N ARG A 330 -19.14 13.66 6.03
CA ARG A 330 -18.31 14.71 5.44
C ARG A 330 -18.53 14.84 3.94
N ILE A 331 -18.49 13.74 3.19
CA ILE A 331 -18.70 13.74 1.72
C ILE A 331 -20.09 14.29 1.37
N ARG A 332 -21.11 13.91 2.15
CA ARG A 332 -22.48 14.40 1.95
C ARG A 332 -22.61 15.89 2.25
N ALA A 333 -21.97 16.36 3.32
CA ALA A 333 -21.95 17.79 3.66
C ALA A 333 -21.22 18.64 2.61
N ASP A 334 -20.17 18.09 1.99
CA ASP A 334 -19.43 18.74 0.91
C ASP A 334 -20.23 18.81 -0.41
N GLY A 335 -21.36 18.09 -0.53
CA GLY A 335 -22.25 18.14 -1.69
C GLY A 335 -21.61 17.60 -2.97
N ILE A 336 -20.86 16.51 -2.84
CA ILE A 336 -20.18 15.86 -3.98
C ILE A 336 -21.21 15.28 -4.95
N HIS A 337 -21.10 15.63 -6.24
CA HIS A 337 -21.97 15.12 -7.30
C HIS A 337 -21.47 13.76 -7.81
N ILE A 338 -20.15 13.67 -8.02
CA ILE A 338 -19.46 12.48 -8.53
C ILE A 338 -18.34 12.14 -7.56
N LEU A 339 -18.39 10.95 -6.98
CA LEU A 339 -17.34 10.44 -6.09
C LEU A 339 -16.52 9.37 -6.82
N VAL A 340 -15.21 9.57 -6.87
CA VAL A 340 -14.25 8.73 -7.58
C VAL A 340 -13.43 7.93 -6.56
N ASP A 341 -13.61 6.62 -6.58
CA ASP A 341 -12.76 5.63 -5.92
C ASP A 341 -11.46 5.45 -6.71
N LEU A 342 -10.34 5.67 -6.04
CA LEU A 342 -8.99 5.46 -6.59
C LEU A 342 -8.25 4.35 -5.84
N ALA A 343 -8.97 3.34 -5.32
CA ALA A 343 -8.36 2.25 -4.56
C ALA A 343 -8.96 0.87 -4.89
N GLY A 344 -10.27 0.75 -5.06
CA GLY A 344 -10.97 -0.54 -5.17
C GLY A 344 -10.57 -1.52 -4.06
N HIS A 345 -10.24 -2.77 -4.37
CA HIS A 345 -9.89 -3.78 -3.35
C HIS A 345 -8.44 -3.71 -2.84
N THR A 346 -7.74 -2.59 -3.02
CA THR A 346 -6.38 -2.40 -2.47
C THR A 346 -6.41 -2.00 -0.98
N LEU A 347 -5.24 -2.02 -0.34
CA LEU A 347 -5.10 -1.71 1.08
C LEU A 347 -5.47 -0.24 1.36
N GLY A 348 -6.27 -0.01 2.40
CA GLY A 348 -6.67 1.34 2.80
C GLY A 348 -7.79 1.94 1.93
N ASN A 349 -8.48 1.11 1.14
CA ASN A 349 -9.67 1.55 0.42
C ASN A 349 -10.81 1.97 1.38
N ARG A 350 -11.79 2.66 0.82
CA ARG A 350 -13.00 3.11 1.52
C ARG A 350 -14.27 2.61 0.84
N LEU A 351 -14.24 1.40 0.26
CA LEU A 351 -15.41 0.82 -0.45
C LEU A 351 -16.66 0.75 0.43
N GLY A 352 -16.52 0.64 1.76
CA GLY A 352 -17.65 0.74 2.70
C GLY A 352 -18.40 2.07 2.64
N VAL A 353 -17.71 3.18 2.38
CA VAL A 353 -18.32 4.51 2.15
C VAL A 353 -19.11 4.52 0.84
N PHE A 354 -18.54 3.97 -0.23
CA PHE A 354 -19.21 3.84 -1.53
C PHE A 354 -20.43 2.90 -1.46
N ALA A 355 -20.35 1.81 -0.68
CA ALA A 355 -21.46 0.88 -0.47
C ALA A 355 -22.69 1.56 0.14
N ARG A 356 -22.49 2.70 0.81
CA ARG A 356 -23.55 3.49 1.44
C ARG A 356 -24.08 4.62 0.56
N ARG A 357 -23.72 4.64 -0.74
CA ARG A 357 -24.07 5.70 -1.71
C ARG A 357 -23.74 7.07 -1.13
N ALA A 358 -22.45 7.38 -1.09
CA ALA A 358 -21.93 8.63 -0.52
C ALA A 358 -22.18 9.83 -1.44
N ALA A 359 -22.24 9.59 -2.76
CA ALA A 359 -22.63 10.57 -3.77
C ALA A 359 -23.66 9.96 -4.74
N PRO A 360 -24.42 10.79 -5.49
CA PRO A 360 -25.41 10.29 -6.46
C PRO A 360 -24.79 9.49 -7.61
N VAL A 361 -23.57 9.85 -8.04
CA VAL A 361 -22.79 9.11 -9.04
C VAL A 361 -21.49 8.65 -8.41
N GLN A 362 -21.16 7.37 -8.53
CA GLN A 362 -19.93 6.78 -8.01
C GLN A 362 -19.15 6.07 -9.11
N VAL A 363 -17.84 6.33 -9.16
CA VAL A 363 -16.95 5.87 -10.24
C VAL A 363 -15.72 5.23 -9.63
N THR A 364 -15.27 4.09 -10.15
CA THR A 364 -13.93 3.55 -9.84
C THR A 364 -12.98 3.83 -10.99
N TRP A 365 -11.76 4.25 -10.68
CA TRP A 365 -10.75 4.61 -11.68
C TRP A 365 -9.32 4.47 -11.14
N ALA A 366 -8.39 4.06 -12.02
CA ALA A 366 -6.93 4.06 -11.86
C ALA A 366 -6.31 3.22 -10.73
N GLY A 367 -6.90 3.16 -9.54
CA GLY A 367 -6.33 2.49 -8.37
C GLY A 367 -6.56 0.98 -8.29
N TYR A 368 -7.57 0.46 -8.99
CA TYR A 368 -7.89 -0.96 -9.02
C TYR A 368 -7.97 -1.52 -10.42
N VAL A 369 -7.79 -2.84 -10.53
CA VAL A 369 -7.59 -3.54 -11.79
C VAL A 369 -8.81 -4.37 -12.20
N GLY A 370 -9.95 -3.70 -12.35
CA GLY A 370 -11.19 -4.31 -12.81
C GLY A 370 -12.39 -3.90 -11.95
N THR A 371 -13.45 -4.72 -12.02
CA THR A 371 -14.68 -4.53 -11.25
C THR A 371 -14.42 -4.45 -9.75
N THR A 372 -15.09 -3.54 -9.05
CA THR A 372 -15.16 -3.58 -7.58
C THR A 372 -16.13 -4.65 -7.12
N GLY A 373 -17.04 -5.12 -7.99
CA GLY A 373 -18.15 -5.99 -7.63
C GLY A 373 -19.24 -5.29 -6.83
N LEU A 374 -19.07 -4.01 -6.47
CA LEU A 374 -19.97 -3.28 -5.59
C LEU A 374 -21.21 -2.82 -6.37
N PRO A 375 -22.44 -3.26 -6.01
CA PRO A 375 -23.65 -2.83 -6.69
C PRO A 375 -23.90 -1.32 -6.63
N ALA A 376 -23.38 -0.63 -5.62
CA ALA A 376 -23.49 0.83 -5.50
C ALA A 376 -22.48 1.61 -6.37
N MET A 377 -21.51 0.94 -7.00
CA MET A 377 -20.58 1.57 -7.93
C MET A 377 -21.23 1.65 -9.32
N ASP A 378 -21.31 2.86 -9.89
CA ASP A 378 -22.03 3.06 -11.15
C ASP A 378 -21.13 2.78 -12.35
N TYR A 379 -19.92 3.33 -12.34
CA TYR A 379 -19.04 3.30 -13.50
C TYR A 379 -17.62 2.86 -13.18
N LEU A 380 -16.98 2.22 -14.16
CA LEU A 380 -15.55 1.93 -14.20
C LEU A 380 -14.94 2.66 -15.39
N ILE A 381 -13.92 3.49 -15.16
CA ILE A 381 -13.21 4.19 -16.24
C ILE A 381 -12.10 3.29 -16.79
N SER A 382 -12.11 3.10 -18.12
CA SER A 382 -11.18 2.28 -18.89
C SER A 382 -10.92 2.90 -20.27
N ASP A 383 -10.40 2.14 -21.21
CA ASP A 383 -10.31 2.48 -22.63
C ASP A 383 -10.56 1.22 -23.51
N PRO A 384 -10.76 1.36 -24.84
CA PRO A 384 -11.07 0.22 -25.72
C PRO A 384 -9.99 -0.87 -25.80
N ARG A 385 -8.73 -0.59 -25.50
CA ARG A 385 -7.64 -1.58 -25.50
C ARG A 385 -7.56 -2.30 -24.16
N GLN A 386 -7.75 -1.55 -23.08
CA GLN A 386 -7.78 -2.05 -21.72
C GLN A 386 -9.02 -2.92 -21.44
N SER A 387 -10.18 -2.48 -21.93
CA SER A 387 -11.47 -3.18 -21.84
C SER A 387 -12.10 -3.27 -23.23
N PRO A 388 -11.67 -4.24 -24.06
CA PRO A 388 -12.21 -4.44 -25.39
C PRO A 388 -13.69 -4.85 -25.38
N ASP A 389 -14.27 -4.99 -26.56
CA ASP A 389 -15.64 -5.47 -26.71
C ASP A 389 -15.80 -6.84 -26.03
N GLY A 390 -16.91 -7.01 -25.29
CA GLY A 390 -17.16 -8.20 -24.47
C GLY A 390 -16.63 -8.12 -23.03
N ALA A 391 -15.78 -7.14 -22.71
CA ALA A 391 -15.30 -6.93 -21.33
C ALA A 391 -16.42 -6.52 -20.36
N ASP A 392 -17.51 -5.93 -20.86
CA ASP A 392 -18.66 -5.48 -20.07
C ASP A 392 -19.30 -6.62 -19.28
N GLY A 393 -19.24 -7.86 -19.80
CA GLY A 393 -19.79 -9.04 -19.11
C GLY A 393 -19.05 -9.43 -17.82
N TRP A 394 -17.86 -8.87 -17.58
CA TRP A 394 -17.06 -9.14 -16.38
C TRP A 394 -17.13 -8.03 -15.33
N ALA A 395 -17.82 -6.92 -15.63
CA ALA A 395 -17.98 -5.79 -14.72
C ALA A 395 -19.42 -5.65 -14.23
N ILE A 396 -19.57 -5.21 -12.97
CA ILE A 396 -20.90 -4.86 -12.42
C ILE A 396 -21.22 -3.40 -12.77
N GLU A 397 -20.18 -2.59 -12.88
CA GLU A 397 -20.19 -1.20 -13.31
C GLU A 397 -20.39 -1.07 -14.82
N GLY A 398 -20.97 0.04 -15.26
CA GLY A 398 -20.88 0.45 -16.65
C GLY A 398 -19.45 0.85 -17.01
N ILE A 399 -18.90 0.28 -18.07
CA ILE A 399 -17.55 0.63 -18.51
C ILE A 399 -17.62 1.92 -19.33
N VAL A 400 -16.89 2.93 -18.87
CA VAL A 400 -16.68 4.19 -19.60
C VAL A 400 -15.35 4.12 -20.31
N ARG A 401 -15.42 4.02 -21.63
CA ARG A 401 -14.24 3.89 -22.49
C ARG A 401 -13.77 5.27 -22.93
N MET A 402 -12.65 5.68 -22.34
CA MET A 402 -11.92 6.89 -22.72
C MET A 402 -11.33 6.72 -24.14
N PRO A 403 -11.24 7.80 -24.93
CA PRO A 403 -10.85 7.70 -26.34
C PRO A 403 -9.42 7.18 -26.54
N ASP A 404 -8.45 7.72 -25.79
CA ASP A 404 -7.03 7.47 -26.06
C ASP A 404 -6.35 6.54 -25.04
N ALA A 405 -6.58 6.73 -23.74
CA ALA A 405 -5.99 5.92 -22.68
C ALA A 405 -6.87 5.94 -21.43
N TYR A 406 -6.74 4.94 -20.56
CA TYR A 406 -7.46 4.91 -19.27
C TYR A 406 -6.79 5.75 -18.17
N VAL A 407 -5.51 6.14 -18.31
CA VAL A 407 -4.81 7.04 -17.39
C VAL A 407 -3.87 8.00 -18.14
N PRO A 408 -3.72 9.25 -17.67
CA PRO A 408 -2.62 10.12 -18.05
C PRO A 408 -1.42 9.88 -17.13
N TRP A 409 -0.22 10.27 -17.56
CA TRP A 409 0.99 10.17 -16.75
C TRP A 409 1.93 11.33 -17.03
N SER A 410 2.65 11.77 -16.00
CA SER A 410 3.75 12.74 -16.13
C SER A 410 5.08 12.07 -15.77
N PRO A 411 6.10 12.17 -16.63
CA PRO A 411 7.38 11.53 -16.37
C PRO A 411 8.14 12.21 -15.22
N PRO A 412 9.02 11.48 -14.51
CA PRO A 412 9.90 12.07 -13.50
C PRO A 412 10.83 13.11 -14.12
N ALA A 413 10.89 14.30 -13.53
CA ALA A 413 11.74 15.39 -14.01
C ALA A 413 13.24 15.04 -14.03
N ALA A 414 13.68 14.16 -13.12
CA ALA A 414 15.07 13.72 -12.98
C ALA A 414 15.37 12.40 -13.73
N ALA A 415 14.60 12.06 -14.77
CA ALA A 415 14.88 10.87 -15.57
C ALA A 415 16.23 10.98 -16.31
N PRO A 416 17.09 9.95 -16.28
CA PRO A 416 18.36 9.96 -17.02
C PRO A 416 18.14 10.09 -18.54
N PRO A 417 19.15 10.55 -19.32
CA PRO A 417 19.06 10.56 -20.77
C PRO A 417 18.93 9.14 -21.34
N VAL A 418 18.26 8.99 -22.50
CA VAL A 418 18.28 7.73 -23.24
C VAL A 418 19.67 7.55 -23.85
N GLY A 419 20.35 6.47 -23.46
CA GLY A 419 21.66 6.11 -24.01
C GLY A 419 21.57 5.33 -25.34
N PRO A 420 22.72 5.01 -25.96
CA PRO A 420 22.75 4.12 -27.13
C PRO A 420 22.21 2.72 -26.80
N LEU A 421 22.03 1.90 -27.83
CA LEU A 421 21.55 0.52 -27.69
C LEU A 421 22.61 -0.34 -26.93
N PRO A 422 22.29 -0.91 -25.77
CA PRO A 422 23.26 -1.62 -24.91
C PRO A 422 23.99 -2.79 -25.59
N MET A 423 23.27 -3.60 -26.37
CA MET A 423 23.87 -4.77 -27.03
C MET A 423 25.01 -4.46 -28.00
N VAL A 424 25.07 -3.22 -28.52
CA VAL A 424 26.18 -2.77 -29.37
C VAL A 424 27.49 -2.72 -28.58
N ALA A 425 27.44 -2.33 -27.30
CA ALA A 425 28.60 -2.23 -26.44
C ALA A 425 28.93 -3.55 -25.74
N SER A 426 27.92 -4.31 -25.30
CA SER A 426 28.10 -5.59 -24.60
C SER A 426 28.42 -6.76 -25.53
N GLY A 427 28.05 -6.65 -26.82
CA GLY A 427 28.16 -7.73 -27.79
C GLY A 427 27.05 -8.79 -27.68
N ALA A 428 26.06 -8.61 -26.80
CA ALA A 428 24.98 -9.56 -26.56
C ALA A 428 23.67 -8.87 -26.15
N PRO A 429 22.50 -9.36 -26.60
CA PRO A 429 21.20 -8.83 -26.20
C PRO A 429 20.96 -8.96 -24.69
N THR A 430 20.38 -7.93 -24.08
CA THR A 430 19.90 -7.96 -22.70
C THR A 430 18.40 -7.73 -22.69
N PHE A 431 17.66 -8.77 -22.36
CA PHE A 431 16.26 -8.68 -21.97
C PHE A 431 16.16 -8.24 -20.51
N GLY A 432 15.08 -7.57 -20.12
CA GLY A 432 14.92 -7.23 -18.71
C GLY A 432 13.49 -6.99 -18.25
N SER A 433 13.27 -7.11 -16.94
CA SER A 433 11.99 -6.79 -16.31
C SER A 433 12.21 -6.19 -14.93
N LEU A 434 11.66 -5.00 -14.70
CA LEU A 434 11.73 -4.32 -13.40
C LEU A 434 10.40 -4.40 -12.64
N ASN A 435 9.58 -5.39 -12.99
CA ASN A 435 8.30 -5.66 -12.36
C ASN A 435 8.48 -6.32 -10.98
N ALA A 436 7.49 -6.14 -10.11
CA ALA A 436 7.48 -6.77 -8.78
C ALA A 436 7.40 -8.30 -8.88
N LEU A 437 8.08 -9.00 -7.96
CA LEU A 437 8.14 -10.46 -7.90
C LEU A 437 6.79 -11.19 -7.94
N PRO A 438 5.69 -10.70 -7.33
CA PRO A 438 4.39 -11.38 -7.43
C PRO A 438 3.88 -11.59 -8.86
N LYS A 439 4.40 -10.85 -9.84
CA LYS A 439 4.09 -11.00 -11.27
C LYS A 439 4.94 -12.09 -11.96
N LEU A 440 6.04 -12.53 -11.34
CA LEU A 440 6.92 -13.57 -11.86
C LEU A 440 6.48 -14.94 -11.33
N ASN A 441 5.73 -15.67 -12.15
CA ASN A 441 5.25 -17.02 -11.86
C ASN A 441 5.95 -18.06 -12.75
N ALA A 442 5.61 -19.34 -12.58
CA ALA A 442 6.21 -20.45 -13.33
C ALA A 442 5.94 -20.39 -14.84
N GLN A 443 4.79 -19.88 -15.28
CA GLN A 443 4.47 -19.73 -16.72
C GLN A 443 5.32 -18.62 -17.35
N VAL A 444 5.50 -17.50 -16.65
CA VAL A 444 6.40 -16.41 -17.08
C VAL A 444 7.84 -16.91 -17.19
N ALA A 445 8.34 -17.62 -16.17
CA ALA A 445 9.68 -18.18 -16.18
C ALA A 445 9.88 -19.19 -17.33
N ALA A 446 8.89 -20.04 -17.59
CA ALA A 446 8.90 -20.96 -18.73
C ALA A 446 8.95 -20.23 -20.08
N LEU A 447 8.15 -19.19 -20.27
CA LEU A 447 8.15 -18.42 -21.51
C LEU A 447 9.49 -17.72 -21.75
N TRP A 448 10.04 -17.09 -20.71
CA TRP A 448 11.30 -16.38 -20.83
C TRP A 448 12.49 -17.32 -20.96
N ALA A 449 12.45 -18.52 -20.35
CA ALA A 449 13.44 -19.56 -20.60
C ALA A 449 13.43 -20.03 -22.07
N ARG A 450 12.24 -20.19 -22.68
CA ARG A 450 12.10 -20.48 -24.11
C ARG A 450 12.71 -19.38 -24.98
N LEU A 451 12.51 -18.11 -24.61
CA LEU A 451 13.12 -16.97 -25.31
C LEU A 451 14.65 -16.99 -25.22
N LEU A 452 15.20 -17.20 -24.02
CA LEU A 452 16.65 -17.30 -23.81
C LEU A 452 17.27 -18.47 -24.59
N ALA A 453 16.54 -19.58 -24.74
CA ALA A 453 16.97 -20.68 -25.60
C ALA A 453 16.91 -20.34 -27.10
N ALA A 454 15.97 -19.49 -27.51
CA ALA A 454 15.80 -19.06 -28.91
C ALA A 454 16.80 -17.97 -29.34
N VAL A 455 17.36 -17.23 -28.39
CA VAL A 455 18.36 -16.18 -28.63
C VAL A 455 19.63 -16.51 -27.84
N PRO A 456 20.57 -17.29 -28.43
CA PRO A 456 21.84 -17.61 -27.78
C PRO A 456 22.58 -16.34 -27.32
N ASP A 457 23.32 -16.45 -26.22
CA ASP A 457 24.08 -15.37 -25.57
C ASP A 457 23.24 -14.25 -24.94
N ALA A 458 21.91 -14.27 -25.09
CA ALA A 458 21.04 -13.29 -24.45
C ALA A 458 21.10 -13.39 -22.91
N ARG A 459 21.01 -12.24 -22.26
CA ARG A 459 20.95 -12.11 -20.80
C ARG A 459 19.56 -11.66 -20.36
N LEU A 460 19.18 -12.00 -19.13
CA LEU A 460 17.96 -11.53 -18.49
C LEU A 460 18.31 -10.72 -17.22
N LEU A 461 17.97 -9.44 -17.20
CA LEU A 461 18.13 -8.57 -16.03
C LEU A 461 16.80 -8.40 -15.30
N LEU A 462 16.73 -8.83 -14.05
CA LEU A 462 15.58 -8.59 -13.17
C LEU A 462 15.97 -7.62 -12.06
N ARG A 463 15.19 -6.55 -11.89
CA ARG A 463 15.39 -5.59 -10.79
C ARG A 463 14.12 -5.31 -10.01
N THR A 464 14.13 -5.60 -8.72
CA THR A 464 13.01 -5.26 -7.84
C THR A 464 13.46 -5.34 -6.37
N PRO A 465 12.93 -4.53 -5.44
CA PRO A 465 13.37 -4.52 -4.05
C PRO A 465 13.44 -5.91 -3.41
N GLY A 466 12.50 -6.82 -3.69
CA GLY A 466 12.51 -8.18 -3.13
C GLY A 466 13.80 -8.98 -3.38
N LEU A 467 14.62 -8.61 -4.37
CA LEU A 467 15.88 -9.27 -4.68
C LEU A 467 17.08 -8.84 -3.82
N ASP A 468 16.86 -7.98 -2.81
CA ASP A 468 17.82 -7.74 -1.72
C ASP A 468 17.90 -8.94 -0.75
N ASP A 469 16.83 -9.75 -0.66
CA ASP A 469 16.76 -10.93 0.21
C ASP A 469 17.45 -12.13 -0.47
N PRO A 470 18.51 -12.73 0.12
CA PRO A 470 19.24 -13.84 -0.47
C PRO A 470 18.40 -15.09 -0.74
N ASP A 471 17.43 -15.39 0.13
CA ASP A 471 16.54 -16.54 -0.03
C ASP A 471 15.57 -16.32 -1.21
N LEU A 472 15.13 -15.08 -1.42
CA LEU A 472 14.35 -14.71 -2.60
C LEU A 472 15.16 -14.80 -3.89
N ARG A 473 16.41 -14.32 -3.89
CA ARG A 473 17.32 -14.47 -5.05
C ARG A 473 17.48 -15.93 -5.44
N ALA A 474 17.77 -16.79 -4.46
CA ALA A 474 17.92 -18.22 -4.68
C ALA A 474 16.64 -18.85 -5.25
N ARG A 475 15.45 -18.46 -4.74
CA ARG A 475 14.16 -18.94 -5.27
C ARG A 475 13.89 -18.46 -6.69
N THR A 476 14.18 -17.20 -7.00
CA THR A 476 14.03 -16.68 -8.36
C THR A 476 14.92 -17.45 -9.34
N LEU A 477 16.20 -17.66 -9.01
CA LEU A 477 17.08 -18.48 -9.85
C LEU A 477 16.58 -19.92 -10.00
N ALA A 478 16.13 -20.55 -8.91
CA ALA A 478 15.58 -21.90 -8.95
C ALA A 478 14.31 -22.01 -9.82
N LEU A 479 13.46 -20.97 -9.83
CA LEU A 479 12.27 -20.89 -10.68
C LEU A 479 12.65 -20.94 -12.17
N PHE A 480 13.66 -20.17 -12.57
CA PHE A 480 14.16 -20.17 -13.95
C PHE A 480 14.95 -21.44 -14.32
N ALA A 481 15.75 -21.96 -13.40
CA ALA A 481 16.46 -23.22 -13.60
C ALA A 481 15.50 -24.39 -13.82
N ALA A 482 14.39 -24.44 -13.05
CA ALA A 482 13.34 -25.43 -13.24
C ALA A 482 12.62 -25.30 -14.59
N ALA A 483 12.61 -24.10 -15.16
CA ALA A 483 12.10 -23.82 -16.51
C ALA A 483 13.13 -24.10 -17.63
N GLY A 484 14.37 -24.48 -17.28
CA GLY A 484 15.43 -24.82 -18.23
C GLY A 484 16.33 -23.65 -18.65
N ALA A 485 16.21 -22.47 -18.03
CA ALA A 485 17.16 -21.38 -18.26
C ALA A 485 18.45 -21.57 -17.45
N ASP A 486 19.59 -21.23 -18.04
CA ASP A 486 20.88 -21.20 -17.33
C ASP A 486 20.91 -20.04 -16.32
N PRO A 487 21.07 -20.30 -15.01
CA PRO A 487 21.19 -19.22 -14.02
C PRO A 487 22.30 -18.21 -14.32
N ALA A 488 23.35 -18.59 -15.05
CA ALA A 488 24.44 -17.70 -15.41
C ALA A 488 24.04 -16.56 -16.37
N CYS A 489 22.97 -16.73 -17.15
CA CYS A 489 22.45 -15.68 -18.01
C CYS A 489 21.51 -14.69 -17.29
N ILE A 490 21.19 -14.95 -16.01
CA ILE A 490 20.21 -14.18 -15.24
C ILE A 490 20.90 -13.31 -14.21
N GLU A 491 20.73 -12.00 -14.34
CA GLU A 491 21.21 -11.01 -13.39
C GLU A 491 20.08 -10.51 -12.49
N LEU A 492 20.27 -10.61 -11.18
CA LEU A 492 19.29 -10.19 -10.17
C LEU A 492 19.80 -8.97 -9.39
N ARG A 493 19.02 -7.88 -9.38
CA ARG A 493 19.33 -6.64 -8.65
C ARG A 493 18.18 -6.25 -7.71
N GLY A 494 18.53 -5.75 -6.53
CA GLY A 494 17.58 -5.35 -5.50
C GLY A 494 17.07 -3.91 -5.64
N ALA A 495 16.76 -3.27 -4.51
CA ALA A 495 16.21 -1.92 -4.47
C ALA A 495 17.20 -0.88 -5.05
N ALA A 496 16.65 0.27 -5.43
CA ALA A 496 17.41 1.44 -5.85
C ALA A 496 16.63 2.72 -5.50
N PRO A 497 17.31 3.84 -5.25
CA PRO A 497 16.71 5.15 -5.46
C PRO A 497 16.13 5.26 -6.88
N HIS A 498 15.00 5.95 -7.04
CA HIS A 498 14.24 5.92 -8.30
C HIS A 498 15.05 6.33 -9.54
N ALA A 499 15.94 7.32 -9.44
CA ALA A 499 16.80 7.69 -10.56
C ALA A 499 17.75 6.57 -11.01
N GLU A 500 18.30 5.80 -10.06
CA GLU A 500 19.16 4.64 -10.33
C GLU A 500 18.34 3.44 -10.85
N PHE A 501 17.11 3.28 -10.36
CA PHE A 501 16.15 2.31 -10.89
C PHE A 501 15.87 2.61 -12.37
N LEU A 502 15.58 3.87 -12.73
CA LEU A 502 15.39 4.28 -14.12
C LEU A 502 16.65 4.11 -14.96
N ALA A 503 17.82 4.40 -14.40
CA ALA A 503 19.10 4.21 -15.10
C ALA A 503 19.36 2.75 -15.50
N THR A 504 18.75 1.77 -14.80
CA THR A 504 18.87 0.34 -15.11
C THR A 504 18.26 0.00 -16.48
N TYR A 505 17.26 0.74 -16.97
CA TYR A 505 16.77 0.60 -18.35
C TYR A 505 17.83 0.98 -19.40
N GLY A 506 18.86 1.72 -19.00
CA GLY A 506 20.05 2.00 -19.79
C GLY A 506 20.86 0.76 -20.17
N GLU A 507 20.58 -0.38 -19.54
CA GLU A 507 21.28 -1.66 -19.76
C GLU A 507 20.39 -2.72 -20.42
N ILE A 508 19.14 -2.38 -20.74
CA ILE A 508 18.14 -3.29 -21.31
C ILE A 508 17.87 -2.88 -22.76
N ASP A 509 17.93 -3.85 -23.67
CA ASP A 509 17.60 -3.69 -25.09
C ASP A 509 16.09 -3.81 -25.32
N VAL A 510 15.46 -4.84 -24.71
CA VAL A 510 14.01 -5.09 -24.78
C VAL A 510 13.48 -5.48 -23.41
N ALA A 511 12.42 -4.80 -22.96
CA ALA A 511 11.76 -5.14 -21.72
C ALA A 511 10.71 -6.24 -21.93
N LEU A 512 10.70 -7.21 -21.03
CA LEU A 512 9.76 -8.31 -21.02
C LEU A 512 8.67 -8.08 -19.98
N ASP A 513 7.44 -8.01 -20.46
CA ASP A 513 6.27 -7.84 -19.61
C ASP A 513 5.73 -9.19 -19.11
N PRO A 514 5.48 -9.36 -17.80
CA PRO A 514 4.92 -10.59 -17.25
C PRO A 514 3.41 -10.70 -17.47
N PHE A 515 2.88 -11.90 -17.27
CA PHE A 515 1.44 -12.23 -17.37
C PHE A 515 1.04 -13.22 -16.25
N PRO A 516 -0.23 -13.27 -15.80
CA PRO A 516 -1.39 -12.54 -16.32
C PRO A 516 -1.47 -11.08 -15.84
N TYR A 517 -0.49 -10.59 -15.08
CA TYR A 517 -0.45 -9.22 -14.60
C TYR A 517 0.67 -8.45 -15.29
N SER A 518 0.30 -7.57 -16.21
CA SER A 518 1.19 -6.69 -17.00
C SER A 518 1.79 -5.53 -16.20
N GLY A 519 2.83 -4.90 -16.74
CA GLY A 519 3.39 -3.63 -16.27
C GLY A 519 2.46 -2.47 -16.58
N GLY A 520 2.21 -1.63 -15.58
CA GLY A 520 1.54 -0.33 -15.74
C GLY A 520 2.60 0.78 -15.79
N LEU A 521 2.88 1.39 -14.63
CA LEU A 521 3.92 2.41 -14.50
C LEU A 521 5.29 1.95 -15.00
N THR A 522 5.69 0.71 -14.71
CA THR A 522 6.97 0.13 -15.19
C THR A 522 7.05 0.07 -16.72
N THR A 523 5.92 -0.07 -17.42
CA THR A 523 5.87 -0.01 -18.89
C THR A 523 6.06 1.43 -19.37
N LEU A 524 5.36 2.40 -18.78
CA LEU A 524 5.53 3.81 -19.10
C LEU A 524 6.98 4.29 -18.87
N GLU A 525 7.58 3.86 -17.76
CA GLU A 525 8.99 4.15 -17.43
C GLU A 525 9.95 3.48 -18.42
N ALA A 526 9.73 2.23 -18.80
CA ALA A 526 10.55 1.55 -19.82
C ALA A 526 10.54 2.32 -21.14
N LEU A 527 9.33 2.67 -21.63
CA LEU A 527 9.15 3.43 -22.86
C LEU A 527 9.81 4.81 -22.75
N TRP A 528 9.64 5.50 -21.62
CA TRP A 528 10.30 6.79 -21.35
C TRP A 528 11.83 6.70 -21.33
N MET A 529 12.38 5.56 -20.90
CA MET A 529 13.81 5.28 -20.91
C MET A 529 14.32 4.71 -22.25
N GLY A 530 13.49 4.68 -23.29
CA GLY A 530 13.90 4.23 -24.63
C GLY A 530 13.90 2.71 -24.80
N VAL A 531 13.25 1.96 -23.91
CA VAL A 531 13.21 0.50 -23.99
C VAL A 531 11.84 0.03 -24.49
N PRO A 532 11.74 -0.59 -25.69
CA PRO A 532 10.49 -1.19 -26.14
C PRO A 532 10.09 -2.36 -25.24
N VAL A 533 8.78 -2.55 -25.05
CA VAL A 533 8.22 -3.59 -24.18
C VAL A 533 7.43 -4.57 -25.03
N VAL A 534 7.68 -5.88 -24.87
CA VAL A 534 6.84 -6.94 -25.45
C VAL A 534 5.88 -7.46 -24.39
N THR A 535 4.59 -7.48 -24.69
CA THR A 535 3.54 -7.91 -23.75
C THR A 535 2.58 -8.91 -24.38
N LEU A 536 2.01 -9.78 -23.54
CA LEU A 536 0.95 -10.71 -23.90
C LEU A 536 -0.40 -10.08 -23.54
N GLY A 537 -1.23 -9.74 -24.53
CA GLY A 537 -2.54 -9.14 -24.31
C GLY A 537 -3.56 -10.13 -23.75
N GLY A 538 -3.57 -10.33 -22.43
CA GLY A 538 -4.40 -11.35 -21.76
C GLY A 538 -5.89 -10.98 -21.59
N ASP A 539 -6.58 -11.75 -20.75
CA ASP A 539 -8.05 -11.80 -20.64
C ASP A 539 -8.65 -10.81 -19.62
N ARG A 540 -7.83 -10.21 -18.77
CA ARG A 540 -8.25 -9.41 -17.62
C ARG A 540 -7.70 -8.01 -17.65
N PHE A 541 -8.28 -7.10 -16.87
CA PHE A 541 -7.85 -5.71 -16.81
C PHE A 541 -6.34 -5.60 -16.50
N CYS A 542 -5.84 -6.25 -15.45
CA CYS A 542 -4.39 -6.19 -15.15
C CYS A 542 -3.48 -6.83 -16.21
N ALA A 543 -4.00 -7.64 -17.14
CA ALA A 543 -3.22 -8.20 -18.25
C ALA A 543 -3.01 -7.22 -19.41
N ARG A 544 -3.66 -6.05 -19.37
CA ARG A 544 -3.79 -5.18 -20.56
C ARG A 544 -3.24 -3.77 -20.40
N HIS A 545 -2.68 -3.41 -19.24
CA HIS A 545 -2.10 -2.08 -19.01
C HIS A 545 -1.07 -1.73 -20.08
N ALA A 546 -0.13 -2.66 -20.33
CA ALA A 546 0.89 -2.49 -21.33
C ALA A 546 0.33 -2.39 -22.76
N VAL A 547 -0.80 -3.03 -23.06
CA VAL A 547 -1.47 -2.94 -24.37
C VAL A 547 -1.90 -1.50 -24.64
N THR A 548 -2.53 -0.83 -23.67
CA THR A 548 -2.89 0.60 -23.80
C THR A 548 -1.66 1.48 -23.96
N HIS A 549 -0.64 1.29 -23.12
CA HIS A 549 0.55 2.14 -23.13
C HIS A 549 1.35 2.00 -24.43
N LEU A 550 1.49 0.78 -24.96
CA LEU A 550 2.14 0.51 -26.24
C LEU A 550 1.37 1.11 -27.41
N ALA A 551 0.04 0.98 -27.44
CA ALA A 551 -0.78 1.61 -28.46
C ALA A 551 -0.64 3.14 -28.43
N SER A 552 -0.64 3.74 -27.23
CA SER A 552 -0.43 5.18 -27.05
C SER A 552 0.93 5.63 -27.59
N ALA A 553 1.99 4.84 -27.36
CA ALA A 553 3.32 5.10 -27.87
C ALA A 553 3.51 4.79 -29.38
N GLY A 554 2.44 4.40 -30.09
CA GLY A 554 2.48 4.04 -31.51
C GLY A 554 3.18 2.71 -31.80
N LEU A 555 3.18 1.79 -30.83
CA LEU A 555 3.78 0.45 -30.92
C LEU A 555 2.78 -0.68 -30.63
N PRO A 556 1.53 -0.67 -31.16
CA PRO A 556 0.54 -1.70 -30.84
C PRO A 556 0.98 -3.11 -31.26
N ALA A 557 1.87 -3.23 -32.25
CA ALA A 557 2.40 -4.52 -32.70
C ALA A 557 3.24 -5.25 -31.64
N LEU A 558 3.70 -4.57 -30.58
CA LEU A 558 4.44 -5.19 -29.48
C LEU A 558 3.51 -5.80 -28.41
N ALA A 559 2.20 -5.56 -28.51
CA ALA A 559 1.19 -6.29 -27.76
C ALA A 559 0.71 -7.46 -28.61
N VAL A 560 1.25 -8.65 -28.30
CA VAL A 560 1.01 -9.86 -29.08
C VAL A 560 -0.04 -10.76 -28.44
N GLU A 561 -0.56 -11.70 -29.24
CA GLU A 561 -1.46 -12.75 -28.79
C GLU A 561 -0.75 -14.11 -28.88
N GLY A 562 -0.68 -14.81 -27.74
CA GLY A 562 -0.05 -16.13 -27.65
C GLY A 562 1.45 -16.09 -27.32
N GLU A 563 1.87 -17.14 -26.63
CA GLU A 563 3.26 -17.30 -26.16
C GLU A 563 4.27 -17.39 -27.31
N ASP A 564 3.92 -18.07 -28.41
CA ASP A 564 4.82 -18.22 -29.57
C ASP A 564 5.11 -16.86 -30.25
N ALA A 565 4.07 -16.03 -30.40
CA ALA A 565 4.20 -14.69 -30.93
C ALA A 565 5.03 -13.79 -30.01
N TYR A 566 4.94 -13.98 -28.69
CA TYR A 566 5.74 -13.24 -27.71
C TYR A 566 7.23 -13.52 -27.88
N VAL A 567 7.60 -14.80 -27.95
CA VAL A 567 8.99 -15.22 -28.16
C VAL A 567 9.50 -14.73 -29.51
N ALA A 568 8.71 -14.90 -30.57
CA ALA A 568 9.08 -14.46 -31.92
C ALA A 568 9.28 -12.94 -31.99
N MET A 569 8.41 -12.15 -31.37
CA MET A 569 8.51 -10.69 -31.34
C MET A 569 9.76 -10.21 -30.59
N ALA A 570 10.00 -10.76 -29.39
CA ALA A 570 11.18 -10.39 -28.60
C ALA A 570 12.50 -10.76 -29.31
N ALA A 571 12.56 -11.95 -29.92
CA ALA A 571 13.71 -12.38 -30.71
C ALA A 571 13.90 -11.53 -31.97
N ALA A 572 12.82 -11.17 -32.68
CA ALA A 572 12.88 -10.35 -33.88
C ALA A 572 13.47 -8.96 -33.59
N LEU A 573 13.07 -8.33 -32.48
CA LEU A 573 13.59 -7.01 -32.09
C LEU A 573 15.11 -6.99 -31.93
N VAL A 574 15.68 -7.98 -31.24
CA VAL A 574 17.13 -8.04 -31.01
C VAL A 574 17.92 -8.56 -32.22
N SER A 575 17.24 -9.18 -33.19
CA SER A 575 17.85 -9.60 -34.47
C SER A 575 18.07 -8.46 -35.47
N ASP A 576 17.44 -7.29 -35.23
CA ASP A 576 17.61 -6.06 -36.01
C ASP A 576 18.12 -4.90 -35.13
N PRO A 577 19.44 -4.86 -34.82
CA PRO A 577 20.00 -3.82 -33.95
C PRO A 577 19.81 -2.41 -34.47
N ASP A 578 19.82 -2.20 -35.80
CA ASP A 578 19.63 -0.89 -36.40
C ASP A 578 18.19 -0.40 -36.22
N GLY A 579 17.21 -1.28 -36.47
CA GLY A 579 15.80 -1.01 -36.19
C GLY A 579 15.55 -0.75 -34.71
N LEU A 580 16.13 -1.58 -33.83
CA LEU A 580 15.97 -1.44 -32.38
C LEU A 580 16.61 -0.15 -31.84
N ALA A 581 17.81 0.21 -32.30
CA ALA A 581 18.44 1.49 -31.98
C ALA A 581 17.59 2.68 -32.45
N SER A 582 16.96 2.56 -33.62
CA SER A 582 16.06 3.57 -34.17
C SER A 582 14.76 3.72 -33.38
N ILE A 583 14.22 2.62 -32.83
CA ILE A 583 13.08 2.64 -31.90
C ILE A 583 13.51 3.35 -30.62
N ARG A 584 14.59 2.88 -29.98
CA ARG A 584 15.12 3.42 -28.71
C ARG A 584 15.33 4.92 -28.75
N GLY A 585 16.03 5.40 -29.78
CA GLY A 585 16.37 6.82 -29.93
C GLY A 585 15.17 7.75 -30.13
N ARG A 586 13.99 7.23 -30.50
CA ARG A 586 12.77 8.03 -30.78
C ARG A 586 11.66 7.80 -29.76
N LEU A 587 11.78 6.80 -28.90
CA LEU A 587 10.66 6.34 -28.08
C LEU A 587 10.23 7.35 -27.02
N ARG A 588 11.18 8.06 -26.39
CA ARG A 588 10.88 9.13 -25.44
C ARG A 588 10.08 10.25 -26.09
N ASP A 589 10.51 10.72 -27.27
CA ASP A 589 9.82 11.78 -28.01
C ASP A 589 8.44 11.33 -28.49
N ARG A 590 8.31 10.08 -28.95
CA ARG A 590 7.01 9.50 -29.31
C ARG A 590 6.05 9.46 -28.13
N LEU A 591 6.53 9.02 -26.97
CA LEU A 591 5.71 8.96 -25.76
C LEU A 591 5.35 10.38 -25.27
N ALA A 592 6.29 11.33 -25.33
CA ALA A 592 6.06 12.75 -25.01
C ALA A 592 4.96 13.39 -25.87
N ALA A 593 4.89 13.02 -27.15
CA ALA A 593 3.88 13.49 -28.09
C ALA A 593 2.58 12.66 -28.06
N SER A 594 2.51 11.60 -27.25
CA SER A 594 1.36 10.70 -27.21
C SER A 594 0.25 11.18 -26.28
N PRO A 595 -0.98 10.70 -26.46
CA PRO A 595 -2.08 10.98 -25.53
C PRO A 595 -1.82 10.55 -24.08
N ALA A 596 -0.90 9.62 -23.83
CA ALA A 596 -0.58 9.17 -22.47
C ALA A 596 0.07 10.28 -21.62
N LEU A 597 0.73 11.26 -22.25
CA LEU A 597 1.36 12.41 -21.58
C LEU A 597 0.57 13.72 -21.78
N ASP A 598 -0.55 13.66 -22.50
CA ASP A 598 -1.45 14.80 -22.68
C ASP A 598 -2.52 14.83 -21.56
N GLY A 599 -2.10 15.29 -20.38
CA GLY A 599 -2.97 15.42 -19.22
C GLY A 599 -4.16 16.34 -19.46
N VAL A 600 -4.02 17.37 -20.30
CA VAL A 600 -5.10 18.31 -20.61
C VAL A 600 -6.17 17.62 -21.45
N ARG A 601 -5.78 16.96 -22.54
CA ARG A 601 -6.69 16.20 -23.39
C ARG A 601 -7.42 15.12 -22.59
N PHE A 602 -6.70 14.30 -21.82
CA PHE A 602 -7.32 13.29 -20.97
C PHE A 602 -8.36 13.91 -20.02
N THR A 603 -8.02 15.03 -19.38
CA THR A 603 -8.91 15.68 -18.41
C THR A 603 -10.16 16.24 -19.06
N ARG A 604 -10.08 16.79 -20.28
CA ARG A 604 -11.26 17.25 -21.01
C ARG A 604 -12.21 16.11 -21.38
N ALA A 605 -11.68 14.95 -21.77
CA ALA A 605 -12.52 13.74 -21.92
C ALA A 605 -13.12 13.32 -20.58
N LEU A 606 -12.34 13.36 -19.49
CA LEU A 606 -12.81 12.94 -18.17
C LEU A 606 -13.98 13.83 -17.70
N GLU A 607 -13.88 15.14 -17.91
CA GLU A 607 -14.93 16.11 -17.63
C GLU A 607 -16.19 15.86 -18.49
N ALA A 608 -16.01 15.53 -19.78
CA ALA A 608 -17.13 15.14 -20.63
C ALA A 608 -17.80 13.84 -20.16
N ALA A 609 -17.03 12.85 -19.72
CA ALA A 609 -17.53 11.64 -19.09
C ALA A 609 -18.35 11.96 -17.83
N PHE A 610 -17.80 12.78 -16.93
CA PHE A 610 -18.48 13.23 -15.73
C PHE A 610 -19.79 13.96 -16.04
N GLY A 611 -19.80 14.86 -17.02
CA GLY A 611 -21.01 15.53 -17.49
C GLY A 611 -22.07 14.54 -17.99
N ALA A 612 -21.67 13.56 -18.80
CA ALA A 612 -22.56 12.52 -19.32
C ALA A 612 -23.12 11.63 -18.20
N MET A 613 -22.29 11.18 -17.26
CA MET A 613 -22.71 10.39 -16.11
C MET A 613 -23.72 11.16 -15.25
N TRP A 614 -23.46 12.44 -14.98
CA TRP A 614 -24.35 13.30 -14.21
C TRP A 614 -25.70 13.50 -14.90
N GLN A 615 -25.71 13.78 -16.21
CA GLN A 615 -26.94 13.93 -16.99
C GLN A 615 -27.76 12.64 -17.01
N ARG A 616 -27.11 11.48 -17.15
CA ARG A 616 -27.77 10.16 -17.09
C ARG A 616 -28.43 9.94 -15.73
N ALA A 617 -27.70 10.20 -14.64
CA ALA A 617 -28.23 10.07 -13.29
C ALA A 617 -29.43 11.00 -13.04
N ALA A 618 -29.33 12.27 -13.47
CA ALA A 618 -30.42 13.25 -13.34
C ALA A 618 -31.67 12.85 -14.16
N ALA A 619 -31.48 12.17 -15.29
CA ALA A 619 -32.55 11.64 -16.12
C ALA A 619 -33.10 10.27 -15.66
N GLY A 620 -32.57 9.70 -14.56
CA GLY A 620 -32.93 8.37 -14.10
C GLY A 620 -32.52 7.25 -15.09
N GLN A 621 -31.54 7.52 -15.96
CA GLN A 621 -31.00 6.55 -16.89
C GLN A 621 -30.01 5.62 -16.17
N GLY A 622 -30.00 4.35 -16.55
CA GLY A 622 -29.14 3.35 -15.92
C GLY A 622 -27.64 3.54 -16.19
N ARG A 623 -26.83 2.75 -15.50
CA ARG A 623 -25.37 2.71 -15.59
C ARG A 623 -24.82 1.97 -16.82
N ALA A 624 -25.45 2.10 -17.99
CA ALA A 624 -24.99 1.41 -19.19
C ALA A 624 -23.61 1.93 -19.63
N SER A 625 -22.74 1.02 -20.08
CA SER A 625 -21.45 1.35 -20.68
C SER A 625 -21.58 2.33 -21.84
N PHE A 626 -20.55 3.15 -22.04
CA PHE A 626 -20.48 4.06 -23.18
C PHE A 626 -19.02 4.40 -23.52
N ALA A 627 -18.80 4.89 -24.73
CA ALA A 627 -17.51 5.36 -25.20
C ALA A 627 -17.56 6.87 -25.43
N LEU A 628 -16.44 7.53 -25.15
CA LEU A 628 -16.20 8.92 -25.54
C LEU A 628 -15.37 8.95 -26.81
N ASN A 629 -15.72 9.85 -27.73
CA ASN A 629 -14.95 10.14 -28.93
C ASN A 629 -14.59 11.63 -28.91
N PHE A 630 -13.34 11.95 -29.26
CA PHE A 630 -12.93 13.30 -29.61
C PHE A 630 -13.12 13.47 -31.12
N ASP A 631 -14.37 13.61 -31.58
CA ASP A 631 -14.60 14.09 -32.96
C ASP A 631 -14.19 15.56 -33.09
#